data_AF-A0A3P7MBI9-F1
#
_entry.id   AF-A0A3P7MBI9-F1
#
_cell.length_a   1.000
_cell.length_b   1.000
_cell.length_c   1.000
_cell.angle_alpha   90.00
_cell.angle_beta   90.00
_cell.angle_gamma   90.00
#
_symmetry.space_group_name_H-M   'P 1'
#
loop_
_entity.id
_entity.type
_entity.pdbx_description
1 polymer ?
#
loop_
_entity_poly.entity_id
_entity_poly.type
_entity_poly.pdbx_seq_one_letter_code
_entity_poly.pdbx_strand_id
1 'polypeptide(L)'
;MQMKHWKRSKNNTIRASCAGFVGTLVSRMGVSALLNTPDQLSKIVPHLIAFSKDANPQVRMHGKQTLLSLSQGGIDSLDSTSVSLGASLSRSGSIRKAVQRKLPDNVQLDLDEIKADLTAAGWERRIGGLKRFLEMTITAPKAIASDTKLMEAFIGRLNDINSKVSLEGLDTYLASLGILSKMYSTESNLKAVLNQLVLALMSHLSSKSEEHRTTAQKCLRDTVVQIG
;
A
#
# COMPACT_ATOMS: atom_id res chain seq x y z
N MET A 1 4.72 2.92 -11.25
CA MET A 1 5.42 2.12 -12.29
C MET A 1 4.99 0.64 -12.33
N GLN A 2 4.25 0.11 -11.33
CA GLN A 2 3.95 -1.34 -11.20
C GLN A 2 2.52 -1.79 -11.60
N MET A 3 1.56 -0.86 -11.81
CA MET A 3 0.24 -1.14 -12.42
C MET A 3 0.34 -1.80 -13.81
N LYS A 4 1.49 -1.65 -14.50
CA LYS A 4 1.74 -2.25 -15.82
C LYS A 4 1.81 -3.78 -15.78
N HIS A 5 2.25 -4.39 -14.68
CA HIS A 5 2.38 -5.84 -14.57
C HIS A 5 1.06 -6.52 -14.17
N TRP A 6 0.25 -5.91 -13.30
CA TRP A 6 -0.98 -6.54 -12.81
C TRP A 6 -2.14 -6.50 -13.79
N LYS A 7 -2.25 -5.47 -14.62
CA LYS A 7 -3.22 -5.47 -15.74
C LYS A 7 -3.02 -6.64 -16.72
N ARG A 8 -1.83 -7.26 -16.69
CA ARG A 8 -1.44 -8.40 -17.54
C ARG A 8 -1.43 -9.74 -16.78
N SER A 9 -1.91 -9.79 -15.54
CA SER A 9 -1.99 -11.06 -14.79
C SER A 9 -2.88 -12.05 -15.54
N LYS A 10 -2.44 -13.31 -15.66
CA LYS A 10 -3.29 -14.38 -16.23
C LYS A 10 -4.50 -14.70 -15.33
N ASN A 11 -4.47 -14.32 -14.05
CA ASN A 11 -5.54 -14.57 -13.10
C ASN A 11 -6.61 -13.45 -13.15
N ASN A 12 -7.84 -13.83 -13.49
CA ASN A 12 -8.97 -12.91 -13.60
C ASN A 12 -9.30 -12.19 -12.28
N THR A 13 -9.20 -12.87 -11.14
CA THR A 13 -9.48 -12.30 -9.81
C THR A 13 -8.49 -11.21 -9.47
N ILE A 14 -7.20 -11.42 -9.74
CA ILE A 14 -6.15 -10.41 -9.51
C ILE A 14 -6.39 -9.18 -10.38
N ARG A 15 -6.76 -9.36 -11.65
CA ARG A 15 -7.10 -8.23 -12.53
C ARG A 15 -8.33 -7.48 -12.06
N ALA A 16 -9.37 -8.19 -11.58
CA ALA A 16 -10.63 -7.58 -11.15
C ALA A 16 -10.42 -6.75 -9.88
N SER A 17 -9.73 -7.32 -8.89
CA SER A 17 -9.37 -6.60 -7.68
C SER A 17 -8.42 -5.43 -7.94
N CYS A 18 -7.47 -5.57 -8.88
CA CYS A 18 -6.61 -4.45 -9.29
C CYS A 18 -7.42 -3.31 -9.93
N ALA A 19 -8.37 -3.64 -10.81
CA ALA A 19 -9.27 -2.65 -11.41
C ALA A 19 -10.14 -1.96 -10.36
N GLY A 20 -10.71 -2.73 -9.41
CA GLY A 20 -11.46 -2.19 -8.28
C GLY A 20 -10.62 -1.29 -7.38
N PHE A 21 -9.38 -1.69 -7.07
CA PHE A 21 -8.43 -0.91 -6.27
C PHE A 21 -8.10 0.44 -6.91
N VAL A 22 -7.83 0.44 -8.23
CA VAL A 22 -7.60 1.69 -8.98
C VAL A 22 -8.85 2.58 -8.94
N GLY A 23 -10.05 1.99 -9.00
CA GLY A 23 -11.30 2.71 -8.81
C GLY A 23 -11.41 3.40 -7.45
N THR A 24 -11.15 2.67 -6.36
CA THR A 24 -11.16 3.23 -5.01
C THR A 24 -10.12 4.34 -4.82
N LEU A 25 -8.92 4.17 -5.41
CA LEU A 25 -7.88 5.20 -5.39
C LEU A 25 -8.35 6.48 -6.08
N VAL A 26 -8.97 6.38 -7.26
CA VAL A 26 -9.53 7.54 -7.98
C VAL A 26 -10.60 8.24 -7.16
N SER A 27 -11.51 7.49 -6.52
CA SER A 27 -12.54 8.07 -5.65
C SER A 27 -11.95 8.80 -4.44
N ARG A 28 -10.86 8.26 -3.85
CA ARG A 28 -10.16 8.83 -2.69
C ARG A 28 -9.44 10.12 -2.99
N MET A 29 -8.71 10.15 -4.12
CA MET A 29 -8.01 11.34 -4.59
C MET A 29 -8.98 12.48 -4.92
N GLY A 30 -10.25 12.15 -5.19
CA GLY A 30 -11.25 13.09 -5.67
C GLY A 30 -11.12 13.27 -7.18
N VAL A 31 -12.23 13.10 -7.90
CA VAL A 31 -12.25 13.20 -9.37
C VAL A 31 -11.77 14.57 -9.83
N SER A 32 -12.26 15.66 -9.20
CA SER A 32 -11.90 17.02 -9.57
C SER A 32 -10.41 17.32 -9.34
N ALA A 33 -9.84 16.87 -8.22
CA ALA A 33 -8.41 17.06 -7.94
C ALA A 33 -7.52 16.25 -8.90
N LEU A 34 -7.96 15.05 -9.28
CA LEU A 34 -7.24 14.22 -10.24
C LEU A 34 -7.30 14.80 -11.66
N LEU A 35 -8.45 15.35 -12.07
CA LEU A 35 -8.60 16.06 -13.36
C LEU A 35 -7.71 17.31 -13.41
N ASN A 36 -7.51 17.98 -12.28
CA ASN A 36 -6.60 19.13 -12.14
C ASN A 36 -5.11 18.73 -12.01
N THR A 37 -4.78 17.44 -12.00
CA THR A 37 -3.40 16.93 -11.91
C THR A 37 -3.04 16.08 -13.13
N PRO A 38 -2.71 16.70 -14.27
CA PRO A 38 -2.54 16.01 -15.57
C PRO A 38 -1.45 14.92 -15.55
N ASP A 39 -0.40 15.09 -14.74
CA ASP A 39 0.68 14.11 -14.57
C ASP A 39 0.24 12.80 -13.91
N GLN A 40 -0.80 12.84 -13.06
CA GLN A 40 -1.36 11.65 -12.43
C GLN A 40 -2.45 11.03 -13.31
N LEU A 41 -3.27 11.88 -13.94
CA LEU A 41 -4.31 11.46 -14.88
C LEU A 41 -3.73 10.68 -16.06
N SER A 42 -2.65 11.19 -16.67
CA SER A 42 -1.93 10.53 -17.77
C SER A 42 -1.35 9.15 -17.40
N LYS A 43 -1.11 8.90 -16.11
CA LYS A 43 -0.65 7.59 -15.61
C LYS A 43 -1.82 6.63 -15.36
N ILE A 44 -2.97 7.12 -14.92
CA ILE A 44 -4.12 6.28 -14.52
C ILE A 44 -5.03 5.95 -15.70
N VAL A 45 -5.37 6.92 -16.54
CA VAL A 45 -6.34 6.76 -17.65
C VAL A 45 -5.99 5.60 -18.59
N PRO A 46 -4.74 5.40 -19.04
CA PRO A 46 -4.41 4.27 -19.91
C PRO A 46 -4.65 2.88 -19.27
N HIS A 47 -4.62 2.79 -17.94
CA HIS A 47 -4.89 1.55 -17.22
C HIS A 47 -6.39 1.31 -17.08
N LEU A 48 -7.17 2.35 -16.80
CA LEU A 48 -8.63 2.27 -16.78
C LEU A 48 -9.22 1.90 -18.15
N ILE A 49 -8.69 2.47 -19.23
CA ILE A 49 -9.05 2.10 -20.61
C ILE A 49 -8.71 0.63 -20.90
N ALA A 50 -7.57 0.14 -20.38
CA ALA A 50 -7.22 -1.27 -20.53
C ALA A 50 -8.19 -2.18 -19.76
N PHE A 51 -8.55 -1.83 -18.52
CA PHE A 51 -9.51 -2.60 -17.73
C PHE A 51 -10.90 -2.62 -18.35
N SER A 52 -11.38 -1.49 -18.89
CA SER A 52 -12.71 -1.40 -19.52
C SER A 52 -12.86 -2.28 -20.77
N LYS A 53 -11.73 -2.71 -21.36
CA LYS A 53 -11.63 -3.60 -22.52
C LYS A 53 -11.16 -5.02 -22.16
N ASP A 54 -11.05 -5.38 -20.89
CA ASP A 54 -10.57 -6.71 -20.46
C ASP A 54 -11.48 -7.86 -20.94
N ALA A 55 -10.96 -9.07 -21.12
CA ALA A 55 -11.76 -10.24 -21.47
C ALA A 55 -12.75 -10.67 -20.37
N ASN A 56 -12.44 -10.38 -19.10
CA ASN A 56 -13.30 -10.72 -17.97
C ASN A 56 -14.35 -9.61 -17.69
N PRO A 57 -15.64 -9.95 -17.54
CA PRO A 57 -16.72 -8.97 -17.36
C PRO A 57 -16.61 -8.15 -16.06
N GLN A 58 -16.13 -8.73 -14.96
CA GLN A 58 -15.96 -8.01 -13.69
C GLN A 58 -14.83 -6.97 -13.77
N VAL A 59 -13.72 -7.31 -14.43
CA VAL A 59 -12.64 -6.35 -14.70
C VAL A 59 -13.15 -5.19 -15.57
N ARG A 60 -13.92 -5.51 -16.62
CA ARG A 60 -14.55 -4.48 -17.48
C ARG A 60 -15.49 -3.57 -16.71
N MET A 61 -16.32 -4.14 -15.84
CA MET A 61 -17.26 -3.40 -15.02
C MET A 61 -16.53 -2.35 -14.19
N HIS A 62 -15.49 -2.73 -13.43
CA HIS A 62 -14.71 -1.79 -12.65
C HIS A 62 -14.05 -0.71 -13.51
N GLY A 63 -13.40 -1.09 -14.62
CA GLY A 63 -12.78 -0.12 -15.52
C GLY A 63 -13.76 0.89 -16.11
N LYS A 64 -14.93 0.44 -16.56
CA LYS A 64 -16.00 1.31 -17.09
C LYS A 64 -16.59 2.21 -16.00
N GLN A 65 -16.88 1.65 -14.83
CA GLN A 65 -17.47 2.40 -13.71
C GLN A 65 -16.56 3.56 -13.28
N THR A 66 -15.25 3.32 -13.12
CA THR A 66 -14.32 4.38 -12.74
C THR A 66 -14.16 5.44 -13.84
N LEU A 67 -14.13 5.05 -15.13
CA LEU A 67 -14.10 6.02 -16.24
C LEU A 67 -15.37 6.88 -16.28
N LEU A 68 -16.53 6.28 -16.02
CA LEU A 68 -17.79 7.02 -15.92
C LEU A 68 -17.75 8.02 -14.76
N SER A 69 -17.28 7.61 -13.58
CA SER A 69 -17.10 8.53 -12.45
C SER A 69 -16.15 9.69 -12.77
N LEU A 70 -15.08 9.46 -13.55
CA LEU A 70 -14.19 10.52 -14.01
C LEU A 70 -14.87 11.48 -14.99
N SER A 71 -15.67 10.94 -15.92
CA SER A 71 -16.43 11.74 -16.89
C SER A 71 -17.54 12.55 -16.22
N GLN A 72 -18.21 11.98 -15.21
CA GLN A 72 -19.31 12.61 -14.49
C GLN A 72 -18.80 13.66 -13.48
N GLY A 73 -17.67 13.42 -12.80
CA GLY A 73 -17.09 14.46 -11.93
C GLY A 73 -16.40 15.61 -12.68
N GLY A 74 -16.16 15.46 -13.99
CA GLY A 74 -15.66 16.53 -14.85
C GLY A 74 -16.72 17.55 -15.26
N ILE A 75 -18.00 17.14 -15.33
CA ILE A 75 -19.12 18.05 -15.63
C ILE A 75 -19.53 18.88 -14.40
N ASP A 76 -19.44 18.31 -13.19
CA ASP A 76 -19.75 19.03 -11.95
C ASP A 76 -18.67 20.05 -11.57
N SER A 77 -17.44 19.88 -12.08
CA SER A 77 -16.31 20.79 -11.84
C SER A 77 -16.34 22.05 -12.72
N LEU A 78 -17.24 22.13 -13.72
CA LEU A 78 -17.35 23.29 -14.61
C LEU A 78 -18.19 24.45 -14.03
N ASP A 79 -18.93 24.21 -12.95
CA ASP A 79 -19.85 25.21 -12.36
C ASP A 79 -19.30 25.86 -11.06
N SER A 80 -18.01 25.71 -10.78
CA SER A 80 -17.39 26.31 -9.59
C SER A 80 -15.97 26.77 -9.89
N THR A 81 -15.86 27.88 -10.62
CA THR A 81 -14.60 28.62 -10.78
C THR A 81 -14.77 30.06 -10.31
N SER A 82 -14.53 30.32 -9.03
CA SER A 82 -14.16 31.65 -8.53
C SER A 82 -13.59 31.60 -7.10
N VAL A 83 -12.34 31.18 -6.94
CA VAL A 83 -11.51 31.69 -5.84
C VAL A 83 -10.04 31.77 -6.27
N SER A 84 -9.55 32.99 -6.31
CA SER A 84 -8.17 33.39 -6.56
C SER A 84 -7.24 32.92 -5.45
N LEU A 85 -6.06 32.39 -5.78
CA LEU A 85 -4.88 32.50 -4.92
C LEU A 85 -3.62 32.63 -5.77
N GLY A 86 -3.06 33.83 -5.76
CA GLY A 86 -1.64 34.02 -5.99
C GLY A 86 -0.86 33.59 -4.75
N ALA A 87 0.25 32.90 -4.98
CA ALA A 87 1.51 33.09 -4.26
C ALA A 87 2.59 32.26 -4.95
N SER A 88 3.56 32.97 -5.50
CA SER A 88 4.91 32.49 -5.75
C SER A 88 5.45 31.78 -4.51
N LEU A 89 6.26 30.73 -4.69
CA LEU A 89 7.50 30.52 -3.94
C LEU A 89 8.29 29.37 -4.57
N SER A 90 9.32 29.77 -5.32
CA SER A 90 10.51 28.97 -5.58
C SER A 90 11.14 28.51 -4.26
N ARG A 91 11.45 27.21 -4.15
CA ARG A 91 12.53 26.77 -3.26
C ARG A 91 13.20 25.50 -3.77
N SER A 92 14.29 25.72 -4.49
CA SER A 92 15.41 24.79 -4.57
C SER A 92 15.84 24.39 -3.15
N GLY A 93 15.80 23.10 -2.86
CA GLY A 93 16.10 22.54 -1.55
C GLY A 93 17.17 21.47 -1.67
N SER A 94 18.40 21.89 -1.38
CA SER A 94 19.59 21.05 -1.20
C SER A 94 19.30 19.80 -0.35
N ILE A 95 19.66 18.63 -0.89
CA ILE A 95 19.65 17.35 -0.17
C ILE A 95 20.79 17.38 0.84
N ARG A 96 20.54 17.94 2.03
CA ARG A 96 21.41 17.68 3.17
C ARG A 96 21.15 16.25 3.61
N LYS A 97 22.17 15.41 3.39
CA LYS A 97 22.28 14.03 3.89
C LYS A 97 21.90 14.04 5.37
N ALA A 98 20.71 13.54 5.70
CA ALA A 98 20.25 13.46 7.08
C ALA A 98 21.22 12.56 7.85
N VAL A 99 21.89 13.14 8.85
CA VAL A 99 22.70 12.37 9.81
C VAL A 99 21.74 11.43 10.52
N GLN A 100 21.82 10.13 10.23
CA GLN A 100 21.06 9.14 10.98
C GLN A 100 21.52 9.21 12.44
N ARG A 101 20.63 9.68 13.32
CA ARG A 101 20.85 9.58 14.76
C ARG A 101 20.92 8.09 15.09
N LYS A 102 22.05 7.66 15.64
CA LYS A 102 22.25 6.28 16.11
C LYS A 102 21.14 5.95 17.11
N LEU A 103 20.44 4.84 16.89
CA LEU A 103 19.43 4.33 17.82
C LEU A 103 20.10 3.92 19.14
N PRO A 104 19.38 3.97 20.27
CA PRO A 104 19.84 3.36 21.52
C PRO A 104 20.21 1.88 21.30
N ASP A 105 21.30 1.42 21.90
CA ASP A 105 21.83 0.08 21.63
C ASP A 105 20.82 -1.03 22.01
N ASN A 106 20.01 -0.83 23.06
CA ASN A 106 18.95 -1.77 23.44
C ASN A 106 17.85 -1.88 22.37
N VAL A 107 17.42 -0.74 21.80
CA VAL A 107 16.42 -0.73 20.72
C VAL A 107 16.99 -1.44 19.49
N GLN A 108 18.26 -1.22 19.17
CA GLN A 108 18.88 -1.90 18.03
C GLN A 108 18.94 -3.42 18.22
N LEU A 109 19.30 -3.88 19.43
CA LEU A 109 19.30 -5.31 19.77
C LEU A 109 17.90 -5.92 19.62
N ASP A 110 16.86 -5.26 20.16
CA ASP A 110 15.49 -5.72 20.03
C ASP A 110 15.06 -5.85 18.55
N LEU A 111 15.40 -4.86 17.71
CA LEU A 111 15.11 -4.93 16.27
C LEU A 111 15.83 -6.09 15.59
N ASP A 112 17.09 -6.35 15.95
CA ASP A 112 17.88 -7.44 15.39
C ASP A 112 17.35 -8.81 15.80
N GLU A 113 16.89 -8.98 17.04
CA GLU A 113 16.23 -10.19 17.48
C GLU A 113 14.88 -10.41 16.78
N ILE A 114 14.07 -9.35 16.62
CA ILE A 114 12.81 -9.44 15.87
C ILE A 114 13.09 -9.89 14.43
N LYS A 115 14.10 -9.34 13.76
CA LYS A 115 14.50 -9.78 12.41
C LYS A 115 14.91 -11.26 12.38
N ALA A 116 15.70 -11.70 13.35
CA ALA A 116 16.12 -13.09 13.46
C ALA A 116 14.92 -14.04 13.65
N ASP A 117 13.97 -13.66 14.50
CA ASP A 117 12.74 -14.43 14.73
C ASP A 117 11.83 -14.46 13.50
N LEU A 118 11.62 -13.29 12.86
CA LEU A 118 10.83 -13.20 11.64
C LEU A 118 11.41 -14.10 10.54
N THR A 119 12.73 -14.30 10.47
CA THR A 119 13.37 -15.13 9.44
C THR A 119 13.69 -16.55 9.88
N ALA A 120 13.31 -16.96 11.10
CA ALA A 120 13.62 -18.26 11.66
C ALA A 120 12.99 -19.43 10.89
N ALA A 121 13.66 -20.59 10.91
CA ALA A 121 13.20 -21.81 10.27
C ALA A 121 11.90 -22.36 10.91
N GLY A 122 11.79 -22.30 12.24
CA GLY A 122 10.61 -22.73 13.00
C GLY A 122 9.47 -21.72 12.89
N TRP A 123 8.26 -22.19 12.58
CA TRP A 123 7.10 -21.32 12.35
C TRP A 123 6.62 -20.63 13.64
N GLU A 124 6.81 -21.26 14.79
CA GLU A 124 6.48 -20.72 16.11
C GLU A 124 7.31 -19.48 16.43
N ARG A 125 8.62 -19.51 16.10
CA ARG A 125 9.49 -18.35 16.24
C ARG A 125 9.06 -17.20 15.35
N ARG A 126 8.60 -17.50 14.13
CA ARG A 126 8.09 -16.45 13.22
C ARG A 126 6.81 -15.78 13.76
N ILE A 127 5.90 -16.54 14.37
CA ILE A 127 4.75 -15.98 15.10
C ILE A 127 5.21 -15.12 16.28
N GLY A 128 6.19 -15.60 17.05
CA GLY A 128 6.80 -14.80 18.12
C GLY A 128 7.38 -13.48 17.62
N GLY A 129 8.09 -13.52 16.49
CA GLY A 129 8.62 -12.34 15.80
C GLY A 129 7.53 -11.37 15.35
N LEU A 130 6.40 -11.85 14.82
CA LEU A 130 5.25 -11.01 14.44
C LEU A 130 4.64 -10.28 15.65
N LYS A 131 4.50 -10.98 16.77
CA LYS A 131 3.97 -10.37 18.02
C LYS A 131 4.91 -9.30 18.56
N ARG A 132 6.22 -9.58 18.60
CA ARG A 132 7.22 -8.59 19.02
C ARG A 132 7.32 -7.41 18.05
N PHE A 133 7.18 -7.66 16.75
CA PHE A 133 7.09 -6.59 15.75
C PHE A 133 5.90 -5.66 16.02
N LEU A 134 4.73 -6.21 16.35
CA LEU A 134 3.55 -5.42 16.67
C LEU A 134 3.75 -4.59 17.93
N GLU A 135 4.30 -5.19 18.99
CA GLU A 135 4.65 -4.49 20.23
C GLU A 135 5.63 -3.33 19.96
N MET A 136 6.69 -3.59 19.20
CA MET A 136 7.69 -2.58 18.84
C MET A 136 7.12 -1.47 17.93
N THR A 137 6.08 -1.78 17.15
CA THR A 137 5.34 -0.76 16.39
C THR A 137 4.61 0.21 17.33
N ILE A 138 4.17 -0.23 18.50
CA ILE A 138 3.51 0.61 19.51
C ILE A 138 4.55 1.42 20.29
N THR A 139 5.63 0.80 20.73
CA THR A 139 6.61 1.41 21.65
C THR A 139 7.66 2.28 20.93
N ALA A 140 8.09 1.88 19.74
CA ALA A 140 9.12 2.58 18.95
C ALA A 140 8.80 2.62 17.44
N PRO A 141 7.66 3.21 17.02
CA PRO A 141 7.22 3.21 15.61
C PRO A 141 8.24 3.81 14.64
N LYS A 142 9.00 4.82 15.06
CA LYS A 142 10.08 5.43 14.25
C LYS A 142 11.24 4.48 13.99
N ALA A 143 11.58 3.63 14.95
CA ALA A 143 12.64 2.65 14.78
C ALA A 143 12.22 1.58 13.76
N ILE A 144 10.97 1.10 13.83
CA ILE A 144 10.37 0.21 12.84
C ILE A 144 10.36 0.84 11.44
N ALA A 145 9.79 2.04 11.31
CA ALA A 145 9.60 2.70 10.02
C ALA A 145 10.93 3.07 9.32
N SER A 146 12.01 3.22 10.09
CA SER A 146 13.34 3.54 9.56
C SER A 146 14.20 2.31 9.25
N ASP A 147 13.86 1.11 9.72
CA ASP A 147 14.57 -0.13 9.38
C ASP A 147 13.90 -0.84 8.19
N THR A 148 14.40 -0.57 6.99
CA THR A 148 13.94 -1.21 5.75
C THR A 148 14.04 -2.73 5.80
N LYS A 149 15.12 -3.28 6.37
CA LYS A 149 15.35 -4.74 6.37
C LYS A 149 14.37 -5.45 7.29
N LEU A 150 14.05 -4.83 8.43
CA LEU A 150 13.01 -5.33 9.32
C LEU A 150 11.65 -5.33 8.63
N MET A 151 11.30 -4.25 7.94
CA MET A 151 10.05 -4.18 7.17
C MET A 151 9.99 -5.22 6.04
N GLU A 152 11.10 -5.48 5.34
CA GLU A 152 11.19 -6.53 4.33
C GLU A 152 11.02 -7.93 4.93
N ALA A 153 11.63 -8.20 6.09
CA ALA A 153 11.45 -9.46 6.82
C ALA A 153 9.98 -9.66 7.23
N PHE A 154 9.33 -8.60 7.72
CA PHE A 154 7.90 -8.61 8.03
C PHE A 154 7.03 -8.85 6.79
N ILE A 155 7.29 -8.16 5.67
CA ILE A 155 6.56 -8.36 4.40
C ILE A 155 6.70 -9.82 3.94
N GLY A 156 7.87 -10.43 4.13
CA GLY A 156 8.10 -11.84 3.84
C GLY A 156 7.25 -12.81 4.67
N ARG A 157 6.62 -12.36 5.77
CA ARG A 157 5.66 -13.16 6.55
C ARG A 157 4.23 -13.01 6.07
N LEU A 158 3.87 -11.93 5.37
CA LEU A 158 2.55 -11.84 4.72
C LEU A 158 2.34 -13.02 3.76
N ASN A 159 3.41 -13.49 3.10
CA ASN A 159 3.38 -14.63 2.18
C ASN A 159 4.19 -15.83 2.70
N ASP A 160 4.10 -16.12 4.00
CA ASP A 160 4.83 -17.24 4.60
C ASP A 160 4.42 -18.59 3.99
N ILE A 161 5.38 -19.54 3.94
CA ILE A 161 5.11 -20.91 3.50
C ILE A 161 4.15 -21.64 4.42
N ASN A 162 4.13 -21.28 5.71
CA ASN A 162 3.18 -21.78 6.68
C ASN A 162 1.96 -20.84 6.72
N SER A 163 0.78 -21.37 6.40
CA SER A 163 -0.45 -20.59 6.31
C SER A 163 -0.86 -19.92 7.63
N LYS A 164 -0.52 -20.50 8.79
CA LYS A 164 -0.81 -19.86 10.09
C LYS A 164 0.02 -18.59 10.28
N VAL A 165 1.30 -18.66 9.90
CA VAL A 165 2.20 -17.50 9.97
C VAL A 165 1.79 -16.44 8.96
N SER A 166 1.35 -16.86 7.76
CA SER A 166 0.84 -15.95 6.74
C SER A 166 -0.38 -15.18 7.22
N LEU A 167 -1.36 -15.88 7.81
CA LEU A 167 -2.55 -15.26 8.35
C LEU A 167 -2.24 -14.32 9.53
N GLU A 168 -1.42 -14.77 10.49
CA GLU A 168 -0.95 -13.92 11.60
C GLU A 168 -0.22 -12.67 11.07
N GLY A 169 0.52 -12.80 9.98
CA GLY A 169 1.16 -11.68 9.30
C GLY A 169 0.16 -10.65 8.76
N LEU A 170 -0.94 -11.12 8.14
CA LEU A 170 -2.02 -10.25 7.66
C LEU A 170 -2.73 -9.52 8.83
N ASP A 171 -2.99 -10.22 9.93
CA ASP A 171 -3.61 -9.62 11.12
C ASP A 171 -2.66 -8.62 11.79
N THR A 172 -1.38 -8.95 11.89
CA THR A 172 -0.32 -8.05 12.38
C THR A 172 -0.21 -6.80 11.50
N TYR A 173 -0.35 -6.94 10.17
CA TYR A 173 -0.40 -5.80 9.26
C TYR A 173 -1.58 -4.87 9.57
N LEU A 174 -2.78 -5.41 9.72
CA LEU A 174 -3.98 -4.62 10.04
C LEU A 174 -3.82 -3.86 11.37
N ALA A 175 -3.27 -4.52 12.39
CA ALA A 175 -3.05 -3.91 13.70
C ALA A 175 -1.97 -2.81 13.66
N SER A 176 -0.87 -3.03 12.93
CA SER A 176 0.23 -2.05 12.80
C SER A 176 -0.10 -0.88 11.87
N LEU A 177 -1.00 -1.07 10.90
CA LEU A 177 -1.35 -0.05 9.90
C LEU A 177 -1.87 1.24 10.52
N GLY A 178 -2.70 1.15 11.56
CA GLY A 178 -3.24 2.33 12.26
C GLY A 178 -2.15 3.26 12.82
N ILE A 179 -1.00 2.69 13.18
CA ILE A 179 0.14 3.39 13.77
C ILE A 179 1.08 3.88 12.67
N LEU A 180 1.41 3.00 11.71
CA LEU A 180 2.41 3.26 10.68
C LEU A 180 1.88 4.11 9.51
N SER A 181 0.56 4.18 9.29
CA SER A 181 -0.05 4.86 8.14
C SER A 181 0.44 6.30 7.97
N LYS A 182 0.45 7.08 9.05
CA LYS A 182 0.91 8.49 9.05
C LYS A 182 2.38 8.63 8.63
N MET A 183 3.18 7.60 8.88
CA MET A 183 4.62 7.60 8.65
C MET A 183 5.00 7.34 7.19
N TYR A 184 4.11 6.79 6.36
CA TYR A 184 4.39 6.59 4.93
C TYR A 184 4.61 7.91 4.18
N SER A 185 4.16 9.04 4.73
CA SER A 185 4.40 10.37 4.17
C SER A 185 5.75 10.98 4.59
N THR A 186 6.28 10.61 5.75
CA THR A 186 7.47 11.22 6.37
C THR A 186 8.72 10.34 6.33
N GLU A 187 8.57 9.02 6.34
CA GLU A 187 9.66 8.05 6.41
C GLU A 187 9.95 7.46 5.03
N SER A 188 11.08 7.83 4.42
CA SER A 188 11.45 7.37 3.08
C SER A 188 11.64 5.85 2.99
N ASN A 189 12.11 5.24 4.08
CA ASN A 189 12.37 3.80 4.17
C ASN A 189 11.05 3.00 4.14
N LEU A 190 10.09 3.39 4.97
CA LEU A 190 8.74 2.81 4.96
C LEU A 190 8.04 3.04 3.61
N LYS A 191 8.19 4.23 3.02
CA LYS A 191 7.65 4.52 1.68
C LYS A 191 8.28 3.65 0.59
N ALA A 192 9.56 3.32 0.70
CA ALA A 192 10.27 2.50 -0.28
C ALA A 192 9.74 1.05 -0.35
N VAL A 193 9.24 0.52 0.77
CA VAL A 193 8.71 -0.86 0.84
C VAL A 193 7.21 -0.95 0.57
N LEU A 194 6.47 0.17 0.51
CA LEU A 194 5.02 0.19 0.31
C LEU A 194 4.57 -0.65 -0.90
N ASN A 195 5.30 -0.55 -2.01
CA ASN A 195 4.97 -1.32 -3.20
C ASN A 195 5.15 -2.83 -3.00
N GLN A 196 6.20 -3.25 -2.29
CA GLN A 196 6.43 -4.66 -1.95
C GLN A 196 5.31 -5.18 -1.03
N LEU A 197 4.89 -4.36 -0.08
CA LEU A 197 3.80 -4.67 0.84
C LEU A 197 2.47 -4.86 0.11
N VAL A 198 2.08 -3.93 -0.78
CA VAL A 198 0.85 -4.07 -1.59
C VAL A 198 0.92 -5.31 -2.49
N LEU A 199 2.09 -5.61 -3.08
CA LEU A 199 2.31 -6.83 -3.87
C LEU A 199 2.05 -8.10 -3.06
N ALA A 200 2.58 -8.17 -1.84
CA ALA A 200 2.40 -9.31 -0.96
C ALA A 200 0.91 -9.52 -0.63
N LEU A 201 0.22 -8.45 -0.19
CA LEU A 201 -1.22 -8.50 0.09
C LEU A 201 -2.06 -8.94 -1.12
N MET A 202 -1.76 -8.42 -2.31
CA MET A 202 -2.50 -8.75 -3.53
C MET A 202 -2.34 -10.21 -3.95
N SER A 203 -1.25 -10.88 -3.60
CA SER A 203 -1.03 -12.28 -3.97
C SER A 203 -2.10 -13.21 -3.37
N HIS A 204 -2.63 -12.84 -2.19
CA HIS A 204 -3.68 -13.59 -1.48
C HIS A 204 -5.05 -13.52 -2.12
N LEU A 205 -5.31 -12.57 -3.01
CA LEU A 205 -6.62 -12.41 -3.66
C LEU A 205 -7.04 -13.63 -4.49
N SER A 206 -6.05 -14.42 -4.92
CA SER A 206 -6.25 -15.67 -5.64
C SER A 206 -6.19 -16.94 -4.76
N SER A 207 -6.03 -16.78 -3.44
CA SER A 207 -5.92 -17.91 -2.52
C SER A 207 -7.17 -18.78 -2.54
N LYS A 208 -6.97 -20.09 -2.34
CA LYS A 208 -8.08 -21.04 -2.12
C LYS A 208 -8.67 -20.93 -0.71
N SER A 209 -7.88 -20.41 0.24
CA SER A 209 -8.36 -20.10 1.59
C SER A 209 -9.21 -18.83 1.54
N GLU A 210 -10.47 -18.95 1.93
CA GLU A 210 -11.38 -17.82 2.02
C GLU A 210 -10.88 -16.78 3.03
N GLU A 211 -10.43 -17.24 4.19
CA GLU A 211 -9.89 -16.40 5.26
C GLU A 211 -8.70 -15.55 4.79
N HIS A 212 -7.74 -16.15 4.08
CA HIS A 212 -6.62 -15.36 3.52
C HIS A 212 -7.12 -14.33 2.51
N ARG A 213 -8.07 -14.69 1.64
CA ARG A 213 -8.63 -13.74 0.67
C ARG A 213 -9.32 -12.58 1.36
N THR A 214 -10.21 -12.86 2.32
CA THR A 214 -11.03 -11.82 2.97
C THR A 214 -10.17 -10.91 3.84
N THR A 215 -9.22 -11.45 4.60
CA THR A 215 -8.28 -10.66 5.41
C THR A 215 -7.37 -9.82 4.51
N ALA A 216 -6.82 -10.36 3.41
CA ALA A 216 -6.00 -9.57 2.49
C ALA A 216 -6.79 -8.49 1.75
N GLN A 217 -8.05 -8.75 1.37
CA GLN A 217 -8.93 -7.71 0.83
C GLN A 217 -9.17 -6.59 1.84
N LYS A 218 -9.36 -6.93 3.12
CA LYS A 218 -9.46 -5.93 4.19
C LYS A 218 -8.16 -5.13 4.32
N CYS A 219 -7.01 -5.80 4.36
CA CYS A 219 -5.70 -5.16 4.39
C CYS A 219 -5.58 -4.12 3.27
N LEU A 220 -5.83 -4.52 2.02
CA LEU A 220 -5.73 -3.63 0.86
C LEU A 220 -6.69 -2.44 0.93
N ARG A 221 -7.93 -2.66 1.35
CA ARG A 221 -8.89 -1.56 1.54
C ARG A 221 -8.38 -0.58 2.59
N ASP A 222 -7.93 -1.07 3.74
CA ASP A 222 -7.47 -0.24 4.84
C ASP A 222 -6.16 0.49 4.47
N THR A 223 -5.26 -0.14 3.70
CA THR A 223 -4.06 0.52 3.14
C THR A 223 -4.45 1.75 2.33
N VAL A 224 -5.40 1.61 1.40
CA VAL A 224 -5.89 2.72 0.58
C VAL A 224 -6.56 3.76 1.46
N VAL A 225 -7.28 3.32 2.50
CA VAL A 225 -8.02 4.23 3.36
C VAL A 225 -7.08 5.13 4.18
N GLN A 226 -5.95 4.59 4.62
CA GLN A 226 -5.09 5.27 5.59
C GLN A 226 -3.83 5.89 5.00
N ILE A 227 -3.37 5.43 3.83
CA ILE A 227 -2.12 5.88 3.19
C ILE A 227 -2.37 6.61 1.87
N GLY A 228 -3.46 6.27 1.17
CA GLY A 228 -3.83 6.85 -0.14
C GLY A 228 -4.55 8.19 -0.01
#